data_AF-A0A3L8PMX7-F1
#
_entry.id   AF-A0A3L8PMX7-F1
#
_cell.length_a   1.000
_cell.length_b   1.000
_cell.length_c   1.000
_cell.angle_alpha   90.00
_cell.angle_beta   90.00
_cell.angle_gamma   90.00
#
_symmetry.space_group_name_H-M   'P 1'
#
loop_
_entity.id
_entity.type
_entity.pdbx_description
1 polymer ?
#
loop_
_entity_poly.entity_id
_entity_poly.type
_entity_poly.pdbx_seq_one_letter_code
_entity_poly.pdbx_strand_id
1 'polypeptide(L)'
;MVANTIQEHCPRWCERAHAPDDPPESRYHEQVLADFPAVVGHRRDLVEPPLGIAAELVVRRVRYFDAPQTWLVIEEAEDATRHLILSLDAATPLTAALGTVTRDHG
;
A
#
# COMPACT_ATOMS: atom_id res chain seq x y z
N MET A 1 16.29 -29.08 10.20
CA MET A 1 15.62 -27.80 9.92
C MET A 1 14.13 -28.11 9.83
N VAL A 2 13.36 -27.68 10.83
CA VAL A 2 11.91 -27.92 10.87
C VAL A 2 11.27 -26.86 9.97
N ALA A 3 10.66 -27.28 8.87
CA ALA A 3 9.85 -26.40 8.05
C ALA A 3 8.66 -25.95 8.90
N ASN A 4 8.69 -24.69 9.37
CA ASN A 4 7.58 -24.12 10.10
C ASN A 4 6.51 -23.71 9.07
N THR A 5 5.62 -24.66 8.76
CA THR A 5 4.47 -24.48 7.87
C THR A 5 3.39 -23.73 8.66
N ILE A 6 3.43 -22.41 8.66
CA ILE A 6 2.37 -21.60 9.26
C ILE A 6 1.19 -21.61 8.28
N GLN A 7 0.15 -22.38 8.59
CA GLN A 7 -1.13 -22.33 7.88
C GLN A 7 -2.03 -21.28 8.58
N GLU A 8 -1.78 -20.01 8.32
CA GLU A 8 -2.76 -18.97 8.64
C GLU A 8 -3.91 -19.05 7.62
N HIS A 9 -5.15 -18.93 8.10
CA HIS A 9 -6.31 -18.85 7.20
C HIS A 9 -6.33 -17.51 6.47
N CYS A 10 -6.40 -17.56 5.14
CA CYS A 10 -6.53 -16.37 4.32
C CYS A 10 -7.79 -15.57 4.69
N PRO A 11 -7.65 -14.27 4.99
CA PRO A 11 -8.80 -13.39 5.10
C PRO A 11 -9.64 -13.41 3.85
N ARG A 12 -10.96 -13.20 3.99
CA ARG A 12 -11.90 -13.14 2.84
C ARG A 12 -11.55 -12.10 1.79
N TRP A 13 -10.77 -11.11 2.15
CA TRP A 13 -10.34 -10.05 1.27
C TRP A 13 -9.03 -10.34 0.54
N CYS A 14 -8.30 -11.40 0.92
CA CYS A 14 -7.02 -11.70 0.30
C CYS A 14 -7.22 -12.12 -1.16
N GLU A 15 -6.58 -11.40 -2.08
CA GLU A 15 -6.58 -11.66 -3.52
C GLU A 15 -5.28 -12.37 -3.96
N ARG A 16 -4.26 -12.35 -3.10
CA ARG A 16 -2.99 -13.03 -3.35
C ARG A 16 -3.15 -14.55 -3.27
N ALA A 17 -2.62 -15.25 -4.27
CA ALA A 17 -2.46 -16.69 -4.23
C ALA A 17 -1.29 -17.07 -3.31
N HIS A 18 -1.52 -18.06 -2.44
CA HIS A 18 -0.53 -18.55 -1.49
C HIS A 18 -0.15 -19.99 -1.80
N ALA A 19 1.14 -20.29 -1.76
CA ALA A 19 1.66 -21.65 -1.86
C ALA A 19 2.18 -22.12 -0.49
N PRO A 20 2.09 -23.44 -0.17
CA PRO A 20 2.59 -23.97 1.10
C PRO A 20 4.10 -23.74 1.33
N ASP A 21 4.85 -23.55 0.25
CA ASP A 21 6.29 -23.33 0.22
C ASP A 21 6.68 -21.87 -0.03
N ASP A 22 5.73 -20.92 0.08
CA ASP A 22 6.04 -19.49 -0.01
C ASP A 22 7.19 -19.13 0.96
N PRO A 23 8.26 -18.48 0.46
CA PRO A 23 9.36 -18.07 1.31
C PRO A 23 8.88 -17.00 2.30
N PRO A 24 9.53 -16.86 3.47
CA PRO A 24 9.04 -15.98 4.55
C PRO A 24 8.69 -14.55 4.11
N GLU A 25 9.48 -13.96 3.21
CA GLU A 25 9.26 -12.62 2.65
C GLU A 25 8.00 -12.49 1.79
N SER A 26 7.45 -13.60 1.30
CA SER A 26 6.23 -13.65 0.49
C SER A 26 4.98 -13.99 1.31
N ARG A 27 5.12 -14.20 2.62
CA ARG A 27 4.02 -14.57 3.53
C ARG A 27 3.26 -13.35 4.03
N TYR A 28 2.46 -12.78 3.15
CA TYR A 28 1.54 -11.69 3.48
C TYR A 28 0.27 -11.75 2.63
N HIS A 29 -0.87 -11.46 3.25
CA HIS A 29 -2.13 -11.26 2.55
C HIS A 29 -2.15 -9.88 1.89
N GLU A 30 -2.76 -9.80 0.72
CA GLU A 30 -2.82 -8.58 -0.07
C GLU A 30 -4.17 -8.44 -0.79
N GLN A 31 -4.61 -7.20 -0.97
CA GLN A 31 -5.70 -6.80 -1.86
C GLN A 31 -5.38 -5.43 -2.49
N VAL A 32 -5.71 -5.27 -3.77
CA VAL A 32 -5.74 -3.95 -4.42
C VAL A 32 -7.08 -3.28 -4.12
N LEU A 33 -7.05 -2.08 -3.54
CA LEU A 33 -8.24 -1.33 -3.18
C LEU A 33 -8.61 -0.26 -4.22
N ALA A 34 -7.61 0.34 -4.85
CA ALA A 34 -7.77 1.38 -5.85
C ALA A 34 -6.48 1.58 -6.65
N ASP A 35 -6.63 2.15 -7.84
CA ASP A 35 -5.57 2.70 -8.68
C ASP A 35 -5.99 4.11 -9.14
N PHE A 36 -5.01 5.01 -9.26
CA PHE A 36 -5.23 6.35 -9.80
C PHE A 36 -3.93 7.01 -10.30
N PRO A 37 -4.03 7.89 -11.32
CA PRO A 37 -2.89 8.66 -11.78
C PRO A 37 -2.53 9.76 -10.77
N ALA A 38 -1.24 9.88 -10.43
CA ALA A 38 -0.71 10.95 -9.58
C ALA A 38 0.75 11.30 -9.90
N VAL A 39 1.15 12.53 -9.58
CA VAL A 39 2.56 12.94 -9.69
C VAL A 39 3.29 12.53 -8.42
N VAL A 40 4.27 11.64 -8.56
CA VAL A 40 5.14 11.21 -7.47
C VAL A 40 6.47 11.94 -7.57
N GLY A 41 6.86 12.62 -6.50
CA GLY A 41 8.09 13.40 -6.47
C GLY A 41 8.70 13.48 -5.07
N HIS A 42 9.93 13.96 -5.03
CA HIS A 42 10.65 14.30 -3.82
C HIS A 42 10.41 15.76 -3.44
N ARG A 43 10.70 16.12 -2.18
CA ARG A 43 10.59 17.51 -1.70
C ARG A 43 11.32 18.52 -2.59
N ARG A 44 12.47 18.14 -3.17
CA ARG A 44 13.25 19.00 -4.09
C ARG A 44 12.52 19.31 -5.39
N ASP A 45 11.65 18.42 -5.83
CA ASP A 45 10.90 18.56 -7.08
C ASP A 45 9.80 19.62 -6.94
N LEU A 46 9.54 20.14 -5.74
CA LEU A 46 8.60 21.26 -5.56
C LEU A 46 9.15 22.60 -6.04
N VAL A 47 10.46 22.71 -6.27
CA VAL A 47 11.06 23.90 -6.87
C VAL A 47 10.71 23.98 -8.35
N GLU A 48 10.70 22.83 -9.03
CA GLU A 48 10.29 22.67 -10.44
C GLU A 48 9.40 21.43 -10.55
N PRO A 49 8.08 21.57 -10.31
CA PRO A 49 7.16 20.43 -10.28
C PRO A 49 7.20 19.64 -11.59
N PRO A 50 7.22 18.30 -11.54
CA PRO A 50 7.14 17.49 -12.75
C PRO A 50 5.82 17.80 -13.46
N LEU A 51 5.89 18.44 -14.63
CA LEU A 51 4.71 18.73 -15.44
C LEU A 51 4.41 17.53 -16.35
N GLY A 52 3.20 16.97 -16.22
CA GLY A 52 2.62 16.08 -17.23
C GLY A 52 3.01 14.61 -17.19
N ILE A 53 3.80 14.15 -16.21
CA ILE A 53 4.10 12.72 -16.03
C ILE A 53 3.43 12.26 -14.73
N ALA A 54 2.19 11.77 -14.85
CA ALA A 54 1.53 11.05 -13.76
C ALA A 54 1.99 9.59 -13.81
N ALA A 55 2.45 9.07 -12.67
CA ALA A 55 2.62 7.65 -12.46
C ALA A 55 1.28 7.05 -12.04
N GLU A 56 1.06 5.78 -12.40
CA GLU A 56 -0.08 5.03 -11.87
C GLU A 56 0.26 4.63 -10.42
N LEU A 57 -0.53 5.12 -9.46
CA LEU A 57 -0.42 4.72 -8.06
C LEU A 57 -1.43 3.64 -7.75
N VAL A 58 -1.04 2.66 -6.93
CA VAL A 58 -1.92 1.62 -6.41
C VAL A 58 -2.02 1.76 -4.90
N VAL A 59 -3.23 1.63 -4.37
CA VAL A 59 -3.50 1.50 -2.94
C VAL A 59 -3.75 0.04 -2.63
N ARG A 60 -2.87 -0.56 -1.82
CA ARG A 60 -2.96 -1.94 -1.38
C ARG A 60 -3.30 -2.00 0.10
N ARG A 61 -4.07 -3.03 0.47
CA ARG A 61 -4.16 -3.49 1.85
C ARG A 61 -3.24 -4.70 2.03
N VAL A 62 -2.37 -4.65 3.03
CA VAL A 62 -1.38 -5.70 3.30
C VAL A 62 -1.44 -6.16 4.76
N ARG A 63 -1.36 -7.47 5.01
CA ARG A 63 -1.15 -8.04 6.35
C ARG A 63 -0.16 -9.20 6.28
N TYR A 64 0.97 -9.08 6.96
CA TYR A 64 1.92 -10.18 7.11
C TYR A 64 1.32 -11.33 7.92
N PHE A 65 1.79 -12.55 7.65
CA PHE A 65 1.34 -13.69 8.42
C PHE A 65 1.69 -13.52 9.91
N ASP A 66 0.80 -13.95 10.79
CA ASP A 66 0.83 -13.81 12.25
C ASP A 66 0.90 -12.36 12.76
N ALA A 67 0.90 -11.36 11.88
CA ALA A 67 0.90 -9.97 12.28
C ALA A 67 -0.53 -9.54 12.65
N PRO A 68 -0.73 -8.93 13.83
CA PRO A 68 -2.06 -8.44 14.22
C PRO A 68 -2.48 -7.21 13.41
N GLN A 69 -1.51 -6.53 12.78
CA GLN A 69 -1.70 -5.23 12.14
C GLN A 69 -1.86 -5.38 10.64
N THR A 70 -2.83 -4.64 10.12
CA THR A 70 -3.05 -4.46 8.69
C THR A 70 -2.58 -3.07 8.29
N TRP A 71 -1.94 -3.00 7.13
CA TRP A 71 -1.31 -1.83 6.57
C TRP A 71 -2.02 -1.42 5.29
N LEU A 72 -1.99 -0.12 4.99
CA LEU A 72 -2.23 0.42 3.66
C LEU A 72 -0.89 0.82 3.06
N VAL A 73 -0.68 0.46 1.81
CA VAL A 73 0.50 0.84 1.03
C VAL A 73 0.02 1.62 -0.18
N ILE A 74 0.57 2.81 -0.38
CA ILE A 74 0.35 3.62 -1.59
C ILE A 74 1.69 3.69 -2.31
N GLU A 75 1.78 3.14 -3.51
CA GLU A 75 3.04 2.98 -4.24
C GLU A 75 2.85 3.07 -5.75
N GLU A 76 3.92 3.35 -6.50
CA GLU A 76 3.90 3.32 -7.95
C GLU A 76 3.69 1.87 -8.45
N ALA A 77 2.80 1.69 -9.42
CA ALA A 77 2.41 0.37 -9.94
C ALA A 77 3.57 -0.38 -10.62
N GLU A 78 4.43 0.35 -11.32
CA GLU A 78 5.55 -0.21 -12.08
C GLU A 78 6.85 -0.29 -11.26
N ASP A 79 7.08 0.68 -10.36
CA ASP A 79 8.32 0.82 -9.59
C ASP A 79 8.02 1.18 -8.12
N ALA A 80 7.73 0.15 -7.31
CA ALA A 80 7.41 0.28 -5.88
C ALA A 80 8.57 0.81 -4.99
N THR A 81 9.62 1.41 -5.57
CA THR A 81 10.69 2.09 -4.81
C THR A 81 10.20 3.29 -4.02
N ARG A 82 9.09 3.92 -4.45
CA ARG A 82 8.45 5.01 -3.72
C ARG A 82 7.10 4.57 -3.18
N HIS A 83 6.99 4.54 -1.86
CA HIS A 83 5.78 4.13 -1.19
C HIS A 83 5.52 4.92 0.09
N LEU A 84 4.23 5.05 0.41
CA LEU A 84 3.74 5.47 1.72
C LEU A 84 3.07 4.27 2.39
N ILE A 85 3.63 3.83 3.51
CA ILE A 85 3.06 2.74 4.32
C ILE A 85 2.39 3.37 5.54
N LEU A 86 1.13 2.99 5.77
CA LEU A 86 0.29 3.51 6.84
C LEU A 86 -0.32 2.33 7.61
N SER A 87 -0.43 2.45 8.92
CA SER A 87 -1.37 1.60 9.65
C SER A 87 -2.80 2.02 9.30
N LEU A 88 -3.78 1.11 9.44
CA LEU A 88 -5.19 1.48 9.28
C LEU A 88 -5.62 2.61 10.24
N ASP A 89 -5.09 2.63 11.46
CA ASP A 89 -5.37 3.68 12.43
C ASP A 89 -4.87 5.06 11.94
N ALA A 90 -3.74 5.10 11.23
CA ALA A 90 -3.20 6.32 10.64
C ALA A 90 -3.91 6.74 9.34
N ALA A 91 -4.63 5.82 8.67
CA ALA A 91 -5.34 6.12 7.43
C ALA A 91 -6.55 7.06 7.65
N THR A 92 -7.22 6.93 8.79
CA THR A 92 -8.38 7.77 9.14
C THR A 92 -8.02 9.27 9.25
N PRO A 93 -7.03 9.67 10.07
CA PRO A 93 -6.64 11.07 10.15
C PRO A 93 -6.07 11.60 8.83
N LEU A 94 -5.36 10.78 8.04
CA LEU A 94 -4.91 11.17 6.70
C LEU A 94 -6.10 11.49 5.78
N THR A 95 -7.10 10.62 5.75
CA THR A 95 -8.31 10.83 4.93
C THR A 95 -9.03 12.12 5.33
N ALA A 96 -9.13 12.40 6.63
CA ALA A 96 -9.72 13.64 7.13
C ALA A 96 -8.91 14.89 6.74
N ALA A 97 -7.57 14.81 6.80
CA ALA A 97 -6.69 15.89 6.39
C ALA A 97 -6.81 16.19 4.89
N LEU A 98 -6.79 15.15 4.04
CA LEU A 98 -6.97 15.28 2.59
C LEU A 98 -8.35 15.88 2.26
N GLY A 99 -9.41 15.38 2.89
CA GLY A 99 -10.77 15.90 2.68
C GLY A 99 -10.98 17.33 3.16
N THR A 100 -10.14 17.84 4.07
CA THR A 100 -10.13 19.26 4.46
C THR A 100 -9.49 20.09 3.35
N VAL A 101 -8.28 19.72 2.91
CA VAL A 101 -7.55 20.42 1.84
C VAL A 101 -8.37 20.48 0.54
N THR A 102 -9.02 19.40 0.14
CA THR A 102 -9.78 19.37 -1.13
C THR A 102 -11.05 20.22 -1.08
N ARG A 103 -11.66 20.40 0.10
CA ARG A 103 -12.86 21.25 0.26
C ARG A 103 -12.51 22.73 0.29
N ASP A 104 -11.35 23.09 0.84
CA ASP A 104 -10.90 24.48 0.88
C ASP A 104 -10.46 25.01 -0.51
N HIS A 105 -10.27 24.11 -1.48
CA HIS A 105 -9.86 24.42 -2.85
C HIS A 105 -10.95 24.18 -3.90
N GLY A 106 -12.17 23.81 -3.51
CA GLY A 106 -13.34 23.65 -4.40
C GLY A 106 -14.42 24.68 -4.14
#